data_AF-A0AAU6LW22-F1
#
_entry.id   AF-A0AAU6LW22-F1
#
_cell.length_a   1.000
_cell.length_b   1.000
_cell.length_c   1.000
_cell.angle_alpha   90.00
_cell.angle_beta   90.00
_cell.angle_gamma   90.00
#
_symmetry.space_group_name_H-M   'P 1'
#
loop_
_entity.id
_entity.type
_entity.pdbx_description
1 polymer ?
#
loop_
_entity_poly.entity_id
_entity_poly.type
_entity_poly.pdbx_seq_one_letter_code
_entity_poly.pdbx_strand_id
1 'polypeptide(L)'
;MLSAKNLFQEILDDDESFRLFCSIAAGGESQGGWENGRIAALAPVSQRALAPKIARHGADEDKHGRIFDALLRKRGLTPVEVPHETDYTMLLEQYGIGLAHEQLGREEPLAERDIITYLAHSRVTEQRASEQMRLLRKYFADHPELGRAVRMISNDEDNHLAYCHEELLRFARSGHGRTIQSILRECALGEIRVYRDVSLAVMDHMGRILGWPRAKAALLAAGIHAVYAYERLVGWRRMVSLAPPERRDALGGPAVPAPEYG
;
A
#
# COMPACT_ATOMS: atom_id res chain seq x y z
N MET A 1 27.03 -1.19 11.23
CA MET A 1 26.46 0.18 11.34
C MET A 1 24.97 0.12 11.09
N LEU A 2 24.15 0.80 11.89
CA LEU A 2 22.70 0.84 11.67
C LEU A 2 22.41 1.74 10.46
N SER A 3 21.88 1.16 9.40
CA SER A 3 21.41 1.88 8.21
C SER A 3 20.18 1.16 7.66
N ALA A 4 19.33 1.86 6.92
CA ALA A 4 18.16 1.24 6.28
C ALA A 4 18.58 0.06 5.38
N LYS A 5 19.66 0.22 4.62
CA LYS A 5 20.21 -0.85 3.77
C LYS A 5 20.58 -2.10 4.58
N ASN A 6 21.33 -1.93 5.66
CA ASN A 6 21.78 -3.07 6.48
C ASN A 6 20.59 -3.74 7.20
N LEU A 7 19.62 -2.95 7.66
CA LEU A 7 18.41 -3.47 8.29
C LEU A 7 17.62 -4.37 7.33
N PHE A 8 17.37 -3.90 6.10
CA PHE A 8 16.71 -4.71 5.08
C PHE A 8 17.55 -5.92 4.69
N GLN A 9 18.86 -5.77 4.56
CA GLN A 9 19.74 -6.89 4.23
C GLN A 9 19.66 -8.00 5.30
N GLU A 10 19.65 -7.65 6.59
CA GLU A 10 19.49 -8.64 7.67
C GLU A 10 18.16 -9.40 7.57
N ILE A 11 17.05 -8.72 7.24
CA ILE A 11 15.74 -9.35 7.03
C ILE A 11 15.74 -10.24 5.78
N LEU A 12 16.48 -9.86 4.74
CA LEU A 12 16.51 -10.58 3.47
C LEU A 12 17.47 -11.78 3.48
N ASP A 13 18.46 -11.81 4.36
CA ASP A 13 19.49 -12.85 4.43
C ASP A 13 19.10 -14.02 5.35
N ASP A 14 18.07 -13.85 6.19
CA ASP A 14 17.57 -14.88 7.09
C ASP A 14 16.21 -15.40 6.60
N ASP A 15 16.07 -16.72 6.47
CA ASP A 15 14.90 -17.33 5.85
C ASP A 15 13.61 -17.13 6.65
N GLU A 16 13.67 -17.10 7.97
CA GLU A 16 12.48 -16.94 8.80
C GLU A 16 11.93 -15.51 8.75
N SER A 17 12.81 -14.51 8.85
CA SER A 17 12.44 -13.09 8.74
C SER A 17 12.04 -12.73 7.31
N PHE A 18 12.74 -13.25 6.30
CA PHE A 18 12.34 -13.13 4.89
C PHE A 18 10.96 -13.74 4.65
N ARG A 19 10.70 -14.91 5.23
CA ARG A 19 9.41 -15.59 5.13
C ARG A 19 8.28 -14.74 5.67
N LEU A 20 8.44 -14.21 6.88
CA LEU A 20 7.46 -13.34 7.51
C LEU A 20 7.26 -12.05 6.70
N PHE A 21 8.36 -11.40 6.28
CA PHE A 21 8.31 -10.17 5.49
C PHE A 21 7.52 -10.34 4.20
N CYS A 22 7.81 -11.40 3.42
CA CYS A 22 7.08 -11.66 2.18
C CYS A 22 5.62 -12.06 2.43
N SER A 23 5.32 -12.76 3.54
CA SER A 23 3.94 -13.15 3.87
C SER A 23 3.07 -11.93 4.22
N ILE A 24 3.62 -10.99 5.01
CA ILE A 24 2.96 -9.71 5.32
C ILE A 24 2.68 -8.93 4.04
N ALA A 25 3.69 -8.78 3.18
CA ALA A 25 3.54 -8.06 1.92
C ALA A 25 2.49 -8.74 1.02
N ALA A 26 2.62 -10.04 0.77
CA ALA A 26 1.68 -10.79 -0.07
C ALA A 26 0.23 -10.71 0.41
N GLY A 27 0.01 -10.76 1.74
CA GLY A 27 -1.32 -10.59 2.33
C GLY A 27 -1.92 -9.23 2.04
N GLY A 28 -1.16 -8.16 2.27
CA GLY A 28 -1.58 -6.79 1.97
C GLY A 28 -1.95 -6.59 0.50
N GLU A 29 -1.09 -7.03 -0.43
CA GLU A 29 -1.35 -6.85 -1.86
C GLU A 29 -2.57 -7.67 -2.33
N SER A 30 -2.75 -8.88 -1.80
CA SER A 30 -3.91 -9.72 -2.15
C SER A 30 -5.22 -9.11 -1.66
N GLN A 31 -5.22 -8.50 -0.48
CA GLN A 31 -6.39 -7.75 0.01
C GLN A 31 -6.66 -6.53 -0.87
N GLY A 32 -5.62 -5.74 -1.19
CA GLY A 32 -5.74 -4.58 -2.08
C GLY A 32 -6.29 -4.95 -3.46
N GLY A 33 -5.87 -6.08 -4.01
CA GLY A 33 -6.37 -6.64 -5.27
C GLY A 33 -7.86 -6.97 -5.22
N TRP A 34 -8.29 -7.67 -4.17
CA TRP A 34 -9.71 -7.97 -3.94
C TRP A 34 -10.55 -6.69 -3.79
N GLU A 35 -10.11 -5.73 -2.97
CA GLU A 35 -10.85 -4.50 -2.69
C GLU A 35 -11.05 -3.69 -3.97
N ASN A 36 -9.97 -3.47 -4.73
CA ASN A 36 -10.05 -2.75 -6.01
C ASN A 36 -10.97 -3.46 -7.01
N GLY A 37 -10.89 -4.78 -7.13
CA GLY A 37 -11.77 -5.50 -8.06
C GLY A 37 -13.25 -5.42 -7.67
N ARG A 38 -13.58 -5.44 -6.36
CA ARG A 38 -14.95 -5.18 -5.88
C ARG A 38 -15.39 -3.75 -6.19
N ILE A 39 -14.55 -2.75 -5.93
CA ILE A 39 -14.86 -1.34 -6.23
C ILE A 39 -15.10 -1.14 -7.75
N ALA A 40 -14.31 -1.82 -8.59
CA ALA A 40 -14.50 -1.77 -10.03
C ALA A 40 -15.84 -2.39 -10.46
N ALA A 41 -16.21 -3.55 -9.88
CA ALA A 41 -17.47 -4.23 -10.16
C ALA A 41 -18.69 -3.41 -9.70
N LEU A 42 -18.58 -2.74 -8.56
CA LEU A 42 -19.66 -1.96 -7.95
C LEU A 42 -19.68 -0.49 -8.40
N ALA A 43 -18.82 -0.08 -9.34
CA ALA A 43 -18.74 1.31 -9.77
C ALA A 43 -20.10 1.83 -10.29
N PRO A 44 -20.57 3.01 -9.83
CA PRO A 44 -21.84 3.55 -10.27
C PRO A 44 -21.83 3.87 -11.76
N VAL A 45 -23.01 3.90 -12.39
CA VAL A 45 -23.17 4.23 -13.81
C VAL A 45 -22.50 5.56 -14.16
N SER A 46 -22.60 6.57 -13.30
CA SER A 46 -21.98 7.89 -13.49
C SER A 46 -20.44 7.85 -13.53
N GLN A 47 -19.83 6.82 -12.93
CA GLN A 47 -18.38 6.64 -12.84
C GLN A 47 -17.91 5.36 -13.53
N ARG A 48 -18.72 4.74 -14.40
CA ARG A 48 -18.38 3.49 -15.08
C ARG A 48 -17.08 3.55 -15.90
N ALA A 49 -16.72 4.73 -16.40
CA ALA A 49 -15.47 4.96 -17.12
C ALA A 49 -14.22 4.73 -16.25
N LEU A 50 -14.33 4.80 -14.91
CA LEU A 50 -13.23 4.50 -13.99
C LEU A 50 -13.01 3.01 -13.79
N ALA A 51 -14.04 2.17 -13.94
CA ALA A 51 -13.98 0.76 -13.60
C ALA A 51 -12.78 0.01 -14.23
N PRO A 52 -12.41 0.23 -15.51
CA PRO A 52 -11.23 -0.42 -16.08
C PRO A 52 -9.90 -0.01 -15.43
N LYS A 53 -9.78 1.24 -14.96
CA LYS A 53 -8.57 1.72 -14.27
C LYS A 53 -8.49 1.12 -12.86
N ILE A 54 -9.62 1.07 -12.15
CA ILE A 54 -9.71 0.45 -10.82
C ILE A 54 -9.43 -1.05 -10.90
N ALA A 55 -9.99 -1.75 -11.89
CA ALA A 55 -9.72 -3.17 -12.12
C ALA A 55 -8.25 -3.43 -12.46
N ARG A 56 -7.60 -2.52 -13.23
CA ARG A 56 -6.17 -2.62 -13.49
C ARG A 56 -5.34 -2.45 -12.24
N HIS A 57 -5.68 -1.47 -11.40
CA HIS A 57 -5.04 -1.28 -10.10
C HIS A 57 -5.11 -2.58 -9.30
N GLY A 58 -6.30 -3.16 -9.12
CA GLY A 58 -6.44 -4.44 -8.41
C GLY A 58 -5.66 -5.60 -9.04
N ALA A 59 -5.60 -5.68 -10.37
CA ALA A 59 -4.80 -6.70 -11.06
C ALA A 59 -3.27 -6.52 -10.85
N ASP A 60 -2.81 -5.28 -10.70
CA ASP A 60 -1.42 -4.97 -10.37
C ASP A 60 -1.10 -5.35 -8.92
N GLU A 61 -1.99 -5.09 -7.97
CA GLU A 61 -1.86 -5.56 -6.56
C GLU A 61 -1.82 -7.09 -6.47
N ASP A 62 -2.77 -7.78 -7.10
CA ASP A 62 -2.76 -9.25 -7.18
C ASP A 62 -1.46 -9.80 -7.77
N LYS A 63 -0.89 -9.08 -8.75
CA LYS A 63 0.40 -9.42 -9.36
C LYS A 63 1.54 -9.23 -8.36
N HIS A 64 1.53 -8.18 -7.55
CA HIS A 64 2.54 -7.96 -6.50
C HIS A 64 2.48 -9.05 -5.44
N GLY A 65 1.29 -9.43 -4.98
CA GLY A 65 1.11 -10.56 -4.05
C GLY A 65 1.73 -11.85 -4.60
N ARG A 66 1.43 -12.19 -5.86
CA ARG A 66 2.04 -13.35 -6.54
C ARG A 66 3.56 -13.26 -6.68
N ILE A 67 4.13 -12.05 -6.78
CA ILE A 67 5.58 -11.84 -6.84
C ILE A 67 6.20 -12.20 -5.49
N PHE A 68 5.64 -11.74 -4.37
CA PHE A 68 6.13 -12.10 -3.03
C PHE A 68 6.03 -13.60 -2.76
N ASP A 69 4.92 -14.25 -3.15
CA ASP A 69 4.81 -15.70 -3.06
C ASP A 69 5.83 -16.44 -3.93
N ALA A 70 6.13 -15.92 -5.13
CA ALA A 70 7.14 -16.50 -6.00
C ALA A 70 8.54 -16.38 -5.39
N LEU A 71 8.83 -15.29 -4.67
CA LEU A 71 10.08 -15.11 -3.93
C LEU A 71 10.22 -16.14 -2.81
N LEU A 72 9.15 -16.41 -2.05
CA LEU A 72 9.12 -17.49 -1.05
C LEU A 72 9.40 -18.87 -1.67
N ARG A 73 8.64 -19.22 -2.72
CA ARG A 73 8.79 -20.51 -3.41
C ARG A 73 10.19 -20.71 -3.99
N LYS A 74 10.81 -19.65 -4.51
CA LYS A 74 12.19 -19.69 -5.03
C LYS A 74 13.21 -20.09 -3.95
N ARG A 75 12.93 -19.78 -2.69
CA ARG A 75 13.74 -20.19 -1.53
C ARG A 75 13.27 -21.48 -0.86
N GLY A 76 12.27 -22.16 -1.41
CA GLY A 76 11.70 -23.37 -0.79
C GLY A 76 10.88 -23.09 0.46
N LEU A 77 10.42 -21.85 0.65
CA LEU A 77 9.65 -21.42 1.82
C LEU A 77 8.15 -21.42 1.50
N THR A 78 7.33 -21.75 2.49
CA THR A 78 5.88 -21.58 2.45
C THR A 78 5.47 -20.30 3.18
N PRO A 79 4.41 -19.60 2.75
CA PRO A 79 3.86 -18.48 3.50
C PRO A 79 3.52 -18.86 4.94
N VAL A 80 3.56 -17.88 5.83
CA VAL A 80 3.10 -18.00 7.22
C VAL A 80 1.85 -17.17 7.44
N GLU A 81 1.11 -17.49 8.50
CA GLU A 81 0.03 -16.64 8.98
C GLU A 81 0.59 -15.26 9.35
N VAL A 82 -0.07 -14.21 8.86
CA VAL A 82 0.31 -12.82 9.11
C VAL A 82 -0.14 -12.44 10.53
N PRO A 83 0.77 -12.01 11.42
CA PRO A 83 0.38 -11.50 12.73
C PRO A 83 -0.57 -10.31 12.59
N HIS A 84 -1.67 -10.33 13.34
CA HIS A 84 -2.75 -9.33 13.28
C HIS A 84 -2.24 -7.89 13.40
N GLU A 85 -1.30 -7.64 14.31
CA GLU A 85 -0.69 -6.33 14.54
C GLU A 85 0.21 -5.82 13.40
N THR A 86 0.52 -6.70 12.44
CA THR A 86 1.30 -6.36 11.23
C THR A 86 0.45 -6.23 9.97
N ASP A 87 -0.84 -6.59 10.05
CA ASP A 87 -1.78 -6.54 8.94
C ASP A 87 -2.25 -5.09 8.73
N TYR A 88 -1.52 -4.38 7.87
CA TYR A 88 -1.71 -2.96 7.61
C TYR A 88 -3.08 -2.63 7.03
N THR A 89 -3.57 -3.42 6.07
CA THR A 89 -4.84 -3.19 5.38
C THR A 89 -6.03 -3.40 6.31
N MET A 90 -6.03 -4.49 7.07
CA MET A 90 -7.06 -4.73 8.07
C MET A 90 -7.02 -3.68 9.19
N LEU A 91 -5.85 -3.25 9.66
CA LEU A 91 -5.76 -2.19 10.67
C LEU A 91 -6.29 -0.84 10.14
N LEU A 92 -6.04 -0.47 8.88
CA LEU A 92 -6.63 0.74 8.29
C LEU A 92 -8.16 0.69 8.35
N GLU A 93 -8.77 -0.42 7.97
CA GLU A 93 -10.22 -0.61 8.03
C GLU A 93 -10.75 -0.48 9.47
N GLN A 94 -10.07 -1.08 10.45
CA GLN A 94 -10.45 -0.96 11.88
C GLN A 94 -10.45 0.49 12.38
N TYR A 95 -9.59 1.35 11.81
CA TYR A 95 -9.57 2.78 12.11
C TYR A 95 -10.55 3.60 11.26
N GLY A 96 -11.41 2.95 10.46
CA GLY A 96 -12.41 3.59 9.61
C GLY A 96 -11.81 4.25 8.37
N ILE A 97 -10.64 3.80 7.92
CA ILE A 97 -9.93 4.37 6.77
C ILE A 97 -10.18 3.49 5.55
N GLY A 98 -10.69 4.09 4.47
CA GLY A 98 -11.05 3.37 3.24
C GLY A 98 -12.55 3.00 3.18
N LEU A 99 -12.89 2.05 2.32
CA LEU A 99 -14.23 1.46 2.25
C LEU A 99 -14.23 0.16 3.05
N ALA A 100 -15.26 -0.05 3.86
CA ALA A 100 -15.35 -1.26 4.69
C ALA A 100 -15.52 -2.51 3.83
N HIS A 101 -14.91 -3.62 4.25
CA HIS A 101 -15.03 -4.92 3.60
C HIS A 101 -16.48 -5.40 3.55
N GLU A 102 -17.26 -5.11 4.61
CA GLU A 102 -18.70 -5.37 4.64
C GLU A 102 -19.46 -4.62 3.54
N GLN A 103 -19.08 -3.38 3.24
CA GLN A 103 -19.69 -2.59 2.16
C GLN A 103 -19.32 -3.19 0.79
N LEU A 104 -18.04 -3.55 0.60
CA LEU A 104 -17.55 -4.12 -0.66
C LEU A 104 -18.09 -5.54 -0.92
N GLY A 105 -18.45 -6.29 0.13
CA GLY A 105 -19.06 -7.62 0.03
C GLY A 105 -20.53 -7.60 -0.41
N ARG A 106 -21.18 -6.44 -0.49
CA ARG A 106 -22.56 -6.31 -0.96
C ARG A 106 -22.60 -6.21 -2.49
N GLU A 107 -23.73 -6.56 -3.10
CA GLU A 107 -23.98 -6.45 -4.54
C GLU A 107 -24.72 -5.15 -4.92
N GLU A 108 -24.52 -4.09 -4.11
CA GLU A 108 -25.14 -2.78 -4.32
C GLU A 108 -24.15 -1.81 -4.97
N PRO A 109 -24.56 -1.04 -6.00
CA PRO A 109 -23.68 -0.05 -6.60
C PRO A 109 -23.20 0.98 -5.57
N LEU A 110 -21.90 1.29 -5.63
CA LEU A 110 -21.28 2.34 -4.82
C LEU A 110 -21.83 3.72 -5.18
N ALA A 111 -21.87 4.63 -4.22
CA ALA A 111 -22.12 6.03 -4.49
C ALA A 111 -20.87 6.72 -5.07
N GLU A 112 -21.07 7.86 -5.74
CA GLU A 112 -19.95 8.68 -6.20
C GLU A 112 -19.03 9.12 -5.05
N ARG A 113 -19.61 9.37 -3.87
CA ARG A 113 -18.84 9.67 -2.66
C ARG A 113 -17.92 8.51 -2.27
N ASP A 114 -18.36 7.27 -2.42
CA ASP A 114 -17.53 6.10 -2.10
C ASP A 114 -16.33 5.98 -3.05
N ILE A 115 -16.53 6.30 -4.33
CA ILE A 115 -15.42 6.38 -5.31
C ILE A 115 -14.41 7.48 -4.91
N ILE A 116 -14.90 8.63 -4.45
CA ILE A 116 -14.02 9.71 -3.95
C ILE A 116 -13.28 9.26 -2.68
N THR A 117 -13.96 8.56 -1.77
CA THR A 117 -13.36 8.01 -0.55
C THR A 117 -12.27 7.00 -0.88
N TYR A 118 -12.55 6.05 -1.77
CA TYR A 118 -11.59 5.09 -2.30
C TYR A 118 -10.36 5.79 -2.89
N LEU A 119 -10.55 6.73 -3.82
CA LEU A 119 -9.42 7.42 -4.47
C LEU A 119 -8.58 8.22 -3.47
N ALA A 120 -9.22 8.86 -2.48
CA ALA A 120 -8.51 9.60 -1.46
C ALA A 120 -7.74 8.68 -0.51
N HIS A 121 -8.33 7.55 -0.13
CA HIS A 121 -7.67 6.51 0.64
C HIS A 121 -6.46 5.94 -0.11
N SER A 122 -6.70 5.42 -1.31
CA SER A 122 -5.67 4.85 -2.17
C SER A 122 -4.56 5.85 -2.43
N ARG A 123 -4.86 7.13 -2.74
CA ARG A 123 -3.82 8.16 -2.88
C ARG A 123 -2.84 8.21 -1.69
N VAL A 124 -3.35 8.09 -0.47
CA VAL A 124 -2.53 8.16 0.76
C VAL A 124 -1.69 6.90 0.91
N THR A 125 -2.28 5.72 0.69
CA THR A 125 -1.56 4.44 0.76
C THR A 125 -0.54 4.30 -0.37
N GLU A 126 -0.88 4.71 -1.60
CA GLU A 126 0.05 4.73 -2.74
C GLU A 126 1.21 5.69 -2.52
N GLN A 127 0.98 6.82 -1.86
CA GLN A 127 2.07 7.73 -1.49
C GLN A 127 3.07 7.01 -0.56
N ARG A 128 2.56 6.23 0.40
CA ARG A 128 3.39 5.43 1.32
C ARG A 128 4.12 4.32 0.58
N ALA A 129 3.39 3.52 -0.21
CA ALA A 129 3.93 2.40 -0.97
C ALA A 129 5.02 2.88 -1.95
N SER A 130 4.76 3.92 -2.74
CA SER A 130 5.73 4.52 -3.65
C SER A 130 6.99 5.01 -2.92
N GLU A 131 6.88 5.66 -1.76
CA GLU A 131 8.04 6.09 -0.96
C GLU A 131 8.88 4.90 -0.44
N GLN A 132 8.22 3.85 0.07
CA GLN A 132 8.90 2.64 0.54
C GLN A 132 9.56 1.88 -0.62
N MET A 133 8.86 1.73 -1.74
CA MET A 133 9.36 1.03 -2.92
C MET A 133 10.52 1.77 -3.60
N ARG A 134 10.52 3.11 -3.60
CA ARG A 134 11.69 3.89 -4.03
C ARG A 134 12.91 3.64 -3.13
N LEU A 135 12.71 3.50 -1.82
CA LEU A 135 13.79 3.18 -0.89
C LEU A 135 14.35 1.77 -1.15
N LEU A 136 13.48 0.77 -1.33
CA LEU A 136 13.88 -0.58 -1.69
C LEU A 136 14.60 -0.61 -3.04
N ARG A 137 14.07 0.10 -4.04
CA ARG A 137 14.68 0.22 -5.37
C ARG A 137 16.07 0.83 -5.29
N LYS A 138 16.26 1.89 -4.49
CA LYS A 138 17.57 2.52 -4.28
C LYS A 138 18.62 1.53 -3.78
N TYR A 139 18.26 0.57 -2.95
CA TYR A 139 19.22 -0.35 -2.32
C TYR A 139 19.32 -1.71 -3.00
N PHE A 140 18.23 -2.18 -3.63
CA PHE A 140 18.09 -3.56 -4.09
C PHE A 140 17.73 -3.69 -5.57
N ALA A 141 17.71 -2.61 -6.35
CA ALA A 141 17.48 -2.71 -7.80
C ALA A 141 18.47 -3.66 -8.49
N ASP A 142 19.74 -3.68 -8.07
CA ASP A 142 20.74 -4.55 -8.68
C ASP A 142 20.89 -5.90 -7.95
N HIS A 143 20.02 -6.19 -6.98
CA HIS A 143 20.02 -7.47 -6.29
C HIS A 143 19.62 -8.59 -7.27
N PRO A 144 20.41 -9.67 -7.39
CA PRO A 144 20.19 -10.71 -8.42
C PRO A 144 18.83 -11.38 -8.29
N GLU A 145 18.29 -11.48 -7.07
CA GLU A 145 16.99 -12.13 -6.83
C GLU A 145 15.81 -11.18 -6.78
N LEU A 146 16.01 -9.96 -6.28
CA LEU A 146 14.92 -9.04 -5.91
C LEU A 146 14.79 -7.88 -6.89
N GLY A 147 15.86 -7.54 -7.61
CA GLY A 147 15.94 -6.34 -8.41
C GLY A 147 14.84 -6.22 -9.45
N ARG A 148 14.45 -7.34 -10.08
CA ARG A 148 13.33 -7.36 -11.02
C ARG A 148 11.99 -7.06 -10.34
N ALA A 149 11.71 -7.72 -9.22
CA ALA A 149 10.49 -7.53 -8.44
C ALA A 149 10.37 -6.08 -7.96
N VAL A 150 11.42 -5.58 -7.30
CA VAL A 150 11.44 -4.23 -6.74
C VAL A 150 11.28 -3.14 -7.81
N ARG A 151 11.89 -3.29 -8.99
CA ARG A 151 11.68 -2.34 -10.10
C ARG A 151 10.25 -2.37 -10.64
N MET A 152 9.67 -3.56 -10.76
CA MET A 152 8.30 -3.72 -11.28
C MET A 152 7.30 -3.07 -10.35
N ILE A 153 7.28 -3.51 -9.08
CA ILE A 153 6.38 -2.99 -8.05
C ILE A 153 6.56 -1.47 -7.91
N SER A 154 7.81 -0.98 -7.81
CA SER A 154 8.07 0.47 -7.71
C SER A 154 7.54 1.28 -8.90
N ASN A 155 7.51 0.73 -10.11
CA ASN A 155 6.96 1.43 -11.27
C ASN A 155 5.42 1.39 -11.28
N ASP A 156 4.83 0.33 -10.76
CA ASP A 156 3.38 0.19 -10.64
C ASP A 156 2.84 1.14 -9.57
N GLU A 157 3.49 1.23 -8.39
CA GLU A 157 3.10 2.20 -7.35
C GLU A 157 3.14 3.66 -7.83
N ASP A 158 4.15 4.00 -8.64
CA ASP A 158 4.23 5.33 -9.23
C ASP A 158 3.07 5.59 -10.21
N ASN A 159 2.55 4.55 -10.87
CA ASN A 159 1.37 4.65 -11.73
C ASN A 159 0.07 4.74 -10.92
N HIS A 160 -0.06 3.96 -9.85
CA HIS A 160 -1.21 4.01 -8.94
C HIS A 160 -1.35 5.38 -8.30
N LEU A 161 -0.24 5.94 -7.80
CA LEU A 161 -0.19 7.29 -7.24
C LEU A 161 -0.54 8.36 -8.30
N ALA A 162 -0.01 8.25 -9.52
CA ALA A 162 -0.32 9.17 -10.61
C ALA A 162 -1.80 9.12 -10.99
N TYR A 163 -2.37 7.93 -11.09
CA TYR A 163 -3.80 7.69 -11.33
C TYR A 163 -4.67 8.37 -10.27
N CYS A 164 -4.37 8.16 -8.99
CA CYS A 164 -5.13 8.76 -7.90
C CYS A 164 -5.08 10.29 -7.92
N HIS A 165 -3.90 10.86 -8.19
CA HIS A 165 -3.73 12.31 -8.38
C HIS A 165 -4.62 12.84 -9.50
N GLU A 166 -4.60 12.20 -10.66
CA GLU A 166 -5.35 12.63 -11.84
C GLU A 166 -6.87 12.62 -11.59
N GLU A 167 -7.39 11.51 -11.05
CA GLU A 167 -8.82 11.34 -10.84
C GLU A 167 -9.35 12.21 -9.70
N LEU A 168 -8.61 12.37 -8.61
CA LEU A 168 -8.98 13.32 -7.55
C LEU A 168 -8.98 14.76 -8.06
N LEU A 169 -8.03 15.15 -8.91
CA LEU A 169 -8.04 16.47 -9.54
C LEU A 169 -9.22 16.64 -10.51
N ARG A 170 -9.64 15.57 -11.20
CA ARG A 170 -10.86 15.58 -12.02
C ARG A 170 -12.10 15.84 -11.16
N PHE A 171 -12.29 15.11 -10.06
CA PHE A 171 -13.40 15.35 -9.14
C PHE A 171 -13.33 16.72 -8.45
N ALA A 172 -12.14 17.22 -8.14
CA ALA A 172 -11.97 18.56 -7.58
C ALA A 172 -12.46 19.65 -8.54
N ARG A 173 -12.17 19.52 -9.85
CA ARG A 173 -12.69 20.42 -10.89
C ARG A 173 -14.21 20.35 -11.04
N SER A 174 -14.80 19.20 -10.76
CA SER A 174 -16.26 19.01 -10.72
C SER A 174 -16.94 19.52 -9.44
N GLY A 175 -16.18 20.11 -8.50
CA GLY A 175 -16.72 20.77 -7.31
C GLY A 175 -16.49 20.02 -5.98
N HIS A 176 -15.85 18.85 -5.99
CA HIS A 176 -15.65 18.04 -4.78
C HIS A 176 -14.41 18.43 -3.95
N GLY A 177 -13.73 19.54 -4.28
CA GLY A 177 -12.42 19.88 -3.69
C GLY A 177 -12.39 19.91 -2.16
N ARG A 178 -13.43 20.46 -1.50
CA ARG A 178 -13.50 20.49 -0.02
C ARG A 178 -13.69 19.10 0.57
N THR A 179 -14.54 18.29 -0.05
CA THR A 179 -14.79 16.90 0.37
C THR A 179 -13.52 16.07 0.25
N ILE A 180 -12.84 16.15 -0.89
CA ILE A 180 -11.56 15.47 -1.14
C ILE A 180 -10.53 15.86 -0.09
N GLN A 181 -10.36 17.15 0.18
CA GLN A 181 -9.39 17.62 1.18
C GLN A 181 -9.71 17.14 2.59
N SER A 182 -10.99 17.09 2.96
CA SER A 182 -11.41 16.53 4.26
C SER A 182 -11.05 15.06 4.37
N ILE A 183 -11.40 14.26 3.36
CA ILE A 183 -11.14 12.81 3.36
C ILE A 183 -9.63 12.53 3.33
N LEU A 184 -8.87 13.20 2.45
CA LEU A 184 -7.41 13.05 2.39
C LEU A 184 -6.75 13.32 3.74
N ARG A 185 -7.20 14.36 4.45
CA ARG A 185 -6.65 14.69 5.78
C ARG A 185 -6.99 13.63 6.81
N GLU A 186 -8.22 13.13 6.82
CA GLU A 186 -8.64 12.06 7.71
C GLU A 186 -7.84 10.77 7.43
N CYS A 187 -7.78 10.35 6.17
CA CYS A 187 -6.98 9.22 5.70
C CYS A 187 -5.51 9.36 6.09
N ALA A 188 -4.86 10.50 5.79
CA ALA A 188 -3.45 10.70 6.10
C ALA A 188 -3.16 10.64 7.60
N LEU A 189 -3.99 11.22 8.45
CA LEU A 189 -3.77 11.20 9.89
C LEU A 189 -4.03 9.83 10.52
N GLY A 190 -5.02 9.09 10.00
CA GLY A 190 -5.27 7.70 10.37
C GLY A 190 -4.12 6.78 9.94
N GLU A 191 -3.72 6.88 8.67
CA GLU A 191 -2.63 6.09 8.09
C GLU A 191 -1.32 6.30 8.86
N ILE A 192 -0.92 7.53 9.18
CA ILE A 192 0.32 7.79 9.93
C ILE A 192 0.33 7.08 11.29
N ARG A 193 -0.83 6.94 11.94
CA ARG A 193 -0.95 6.20 13.20
C ARG A 193 -0.81 4.69 12.96
N VAL A 194 -1.56 4.15 12.00
CA VAL A 194 -1.52 2.72 11.66
C VAL A 194 -0.11 2.31 11.22
N TYR A 195 0.51 3.09 10.33
CA TYR A 195 1.86 2.83 9.84
C TYR A 195 2.90 2.81 10.95
N ARG A 196 2.79 3.68 11.96
CA ARG A 196 3.65 3.63 13.15
C ARG A 196 3.47 2.31 13.90
N ASP A 197 2.23 1.92 14.18
CA ASP A 197 1.92 0.74 14.99
C ASP A 197 2.37 -0.54 14.28
N VAL A 198 2.07 -0.66 12.99
CA VAL A 198 2.56 -1.75 12.13
C VAL A 198 4.07 -1.75 12.06
N SER A 199 4.73 -0.60 11.87
CA SER A 199 6.19 -0.53 11.83
C SER A 199 6.83 -1.01 13.13
N LEU A 200 6.26 -0.67 14.29
CA LEU A 200 6.73 -1.14 15.59
C LEU A 200 6.54 -2.65 15.72
N ALA A 201 5.37 -3.16 15.36
CA ALA A 201 5.08 -4.59 15.41
C ALA A 201 5.99 -5.41 14.48
N VAL A 202 6.17 -4.98 13.23
CA VAL A 202 7.08 -5.64 12.29
C VAL A 202 8.51 -5.64 12.83
N MET A 203 9.02 -4.50 13.32
CA MET A 203 10.38 -4.46 13.88
C MET A 203 10.55 -5.31 15.14
N ASP A 204 9.51 -5.45 15.95
CA ASP A 204 9.51 -6.32 17.14
C ASP A 204 9.58 -7.81 16.74
N HIS A 205 8.79 -8.23 15.75
CA HIS A 205 8.87 -9.59 15.19
C HIS A 205 10.23 -9.86 14.53
N MET A 206 10.71 -8.96 13.67
CA MET A 206 12.03 -9.11 13.04
C MET A 206 13.14 -9.15 14.09
N GLY A 207 13.05 -8.33 15.13
CA GLY A 207 14.03 -8.31 16.21
C GLY A 207 14.06 -9.59 17.04
N ARG A 208 12.92 -10.25 17.24
CA ARG A 208 12.85 -11.56 17.89
C ARG A 208 13.50 -12.65 17.02
N ILE A 209 13.14 -12.71 15.74
CA ILE A 209 13.65 -13.71 14.80
C ILE A 209 15.17 -13.56 14.65
N LEU A 210 15.65 -12.34 14.42
CA LEU A 210 17.05 -12.03 14.16
C LEU A 210 17.91 -11.89 15.44
N GLY A 211 17.32 -12.07 16.62
CA GLY A 211 18.02 -11.97 17.90
C GLY A 211 18.65 -10.59 18.16
N TRP A 212 17.99 -9.50 17.76
CA TRP A 212 18.54 -8.15 17.91
C TRP A 212 18.76 -7.78 19.39
N PRO A 213 19.91 -7.14 19.72
CA PRO A 213 20.12 -6.60 21.06
C PRO A 213 19.04 -5.57 21.43
N ARG A 214 18.65 -5.52 22.71
CA ARG A 214 17.66 -4.55 23.22
C ARG A 214 17.96 -3.10 22.84
N ALA A 215 19.25 -2.73 22.80
CA ALA A 215 19.69 -1.40 22.39
C ALA A 215 19.35 -1.08 20.92
N LYS A 216 19.49 -2.07 20.01
CA LYS A 216 19.13 -1.92 18.60
C LYS A 216 17.62 -1.77 18.44
N ALA A 217 16.86 -2.65 19.10
CA ALA A 217 15.39 -2.59 19.08
C ALA A 217 14.87 -1.24 19.61
N ALA A 218 15.40 -0.76 20.74
CA ALA A 218 15.04 0.53 21.31
C ALA A 218 15.36 1.71 20.38
N LEU A 219 16.52 1.67 19.70
CA LEU A 219 16.92 2.70 18.74
C LEU A 219 16.01 2.71 17.50
N LEU A 220 15.62 1.54 16.98
CA LEU A 220 14.66 1.43 15.88
C LEU A 220 13.28 1.96 16.27
N ALA A 221 12.78 1.58 17.45
CA ALA A 221 11.51 2.09 17.98
C ALA A 221 11.53 3.63 18.15
N ALA A 222 12.62 4.17 18.70
CA ALA A 222 12.81 5.61 18.81
C ALA A 222 12.81 6.31 17.43
N GLY A 223 13.44 5.69 16.43
CA GLY A 223 13.40 6.17 15.04
C GLY A 223 11.98 6.19 14.46
N ILE A 224 11.19 5.14 14.69
CA ILE A 224 9.79 5.07 14.25
C ILE A 224 8.96 6.16 14.94
N HIS A 225 9.12 6.38 16.25
CA HIS A 225 8.43 7.45 16.95
C HIS A 225 8.84 8.85 16.47
N ALA A 226 10.11 9.06 16.12
CA ALA A 226 10.58 10.33 15.56
C ALA A 226 9.95 10.60 14.18
N VAL A 227 9.90 9.58 13.30
CA VAL A 227 9.21 9.67 12.01
C VAL A 227 7.72 9.96 12.22
N TYR A 228 7.04 9.24 13.10
CA TYR A 228 5.65 9.48 13.44
C TYR A 228 5.40 10.93 13.91
N ALA A 229 6.25 11.46 14.79
CA ALA A 229 6.15 12.85 15.26
C ALA A 229 6.32 13.85 14.11
N TYR A 230 7.32 13.65 13.25
CA TYR A 230 7.52 14.47 12.05
C TYR A 230 6.29 14.42 11.11
N GLU A 231 5.77 13.22 10.85
CA GLU A 231 4.63 13.03 9.96
C GLU A 231 3.35 13.68 10.50
N ARG A 232 3.10 13.55 11.80
CA ARG A 232 1.97 14.19 12.48
C ARG A 232 2.04 15.71 12.44
N LEU A 233 3.23 16.30 12.54
CA LEU A 233 3.40 17.75 12.58
C LEU A 233 3.38 18.38 11.18
N VAL A 234 4.11 17.81 10.23
CA VAL A 234 4.30 18.42 8.90
C VAL A 234 4.25 17.42 7.76
N GLY A 235 4.72 16.18 7.96
CA GLY A 235 4.86 15.22 6.87
C GLY A 235 3.52 14.85 6.21
N TRP A 236 2.40 14.90 6.94
CA TRP A 236 1.06 14.63 6.40
C TRP A 236 0.68 15.55 5.22
N ARG A 237 1.27 16.75 5.13
CA ARG A 237 0.98 17.70 4.04
C ARG A 237 1.29 17.10 2.67
N ARG A 238 2.32 16.28 2.56
CA ARG A 238 2.68 15.62 1.29
C ARG A 238 1.61 14.63 0.85
N MET A 239 0.97 13.93 1.80
CA MET A 239 -0.09 12.92 1.57
C MET A 239 -1.46 13.51 1.24
N VAL A 240 -1.65 14.82 1.42
CA VAL A 240 -2.91 15.51 1.06
C VAL A 240 -2.76 16.49 -0.09
N SER A 241 -1.52 16.78 -0.50
CA SER A 241 -1.24 17.69 -1.61
C SER A 241 -1.48 16.99 -2.93
N LEU A 242 -2.37 17.53 -3.75
CA LEU A 242 -2.63 17.05 -5.10
C LEU A 242 -1.91 17.93 -6.12
N ALA A 243 -1.27 17.30 -7.09
CA ALA A 243 -0.59 17.94 -8.20
C ALA A 243 -0.84 17.14 -9.48
N PRO A 244 -0.92 17.78 -10.66
CA PRO A 244 -1.01 17.03 -11.92
C PRO A 244 0.17 16.06 -12.03
N PRO A 245 -0.06 14.76 -12.30
CA PRO A 245 1.03 13.80 -12.41
C PRO A 245 1.85 14.05 -13.68
N GLU A 246 3.13 13.66 -13.64
CA GLU A 246 4.01 13.71 -14.82
C GLU A 246 3.53 12.75 -15.92
N ARG A 247 3.15 11.52 -15.52
CA ARG A 247 2.50 10.54 -16.39
C ARG A 247 0.98 10.66 -16.27
N ARG A 248 0.34 11.11 -17.33
CA ARG A 248 -1.13 11.13 -17.45
C ARG A 248 -1.65 9.79 -17.90
N ASP A 249 -2.89 9.49 -17.51
CA ASP A 249 -3.58 8.24 -17.84
C ASP A 249 -2.71 7.01 -17.56
N ALA A 250 -2.04 6.99 -16.40
CA ALA A 250 -1.03 6.00 -16.05
C ALA A 250 -1.58 4.56 -16.03
N LEU A 251 -2.86 4.43 -15.68
CA LEU A 251 -3.63 3.18 -15.74
C LEU A 251 -4.60 3.13 -16.93
N GLY A 252 -4.40 3.97 -17.96
CA GLY A 252 -5.15 3.93 -19.21
C GLY A 252 -4.68 2.81 -20.14
N GLY A 253 -5.61 2.17 -20.85
CA GLY A 253 -5.33 1.07 -21.79
C GLY A 253 -6.46 0.04 -21.87
N PRO A 254 -6.40 -0.95 -22.78
CA PRO A 254 -7.47 -1.91 -23.02
C PRO A 254 -7.89 -2.66 -21.74
N ALA A 255 -9.20 -2.90 -21.57
CA ALA A 255 -9.75 -3.49 -20.34
C ALA A 255 -9.01 -4.79 -19.96
N VAL A 256 -8.59 -4.89 -18.71
CA VAL A 256 -8.09 -6.13 -18.12
C VAL A 256 -9.33 -6.91 -17.66
N PRO A 257 -9.46 -8.22 -17.97
CA PRO A 257 -10.57 -9.02 -17.43
C PRO A 257 -10.53 -8.98 -15.89
N ALA A 258 -11.69 -8.75 -15.28
CA ALA A 258 -11.81 -8.83 -13.82
C ALA A 258 -11.52 -10.26 -13.35
N PRO A 259 -10.88 -10.46 -12.19
CA PRO A 259 -10.78 -11.78 -11.58
C PRO A 259 -12.18 -12.36 -11.38
N GLU A 260 -12.39 -13.62 -11.78
CA GLU A 260 -13.60 -14.36 -11.41
C GLU A 260 -13.50 -14.66 -9.91
N TYR A 261 -14.30 -13.97 -9.10
CA TYR A 261 -14.45 -14.29 -7.68
C TYR A 261 -15.40 -15.49 -7.58
N GLY A 262 -14.85 -16.66 -7.21
CA GLY A 262 -15.58 -17.90 -6.94
C GLY A 262 -15.59 -18.23 -5.45
#